data_AF-A0A971BBZ5-F1
#
_entry.id   AF-A0A971BBZ5-F1
#
_cell.length_a   1.000
_cell.length_b   1.000
_cell.length_c   1.000
_cell.angle_alpha   90.00
_cell.angle_beta   90.00
_cell.angle_gamma   90.00
#
_symmetry.space_group_name_H-M   'P 1'
#
loop_
_entity.id
_entity.type
_entity.pdbx_description
1 polymer ?
#
loop_
_entity_poly.entity_id
_entity_poly.type
_entity_poly.pdbx_seq_one_letter_code
_entity_poly.pdbx_strand_id
1 'polypeptide(L)'
;MNTNTQPLNAFAARHIGPNPDEQAIMLNAIGAPSLSALIEQTIPADIHLPQPLDMEPAMTENQFAEHIADLANENKLFTSYIGRGWYDTVTPAVIQRNVFENPSWYTSYTPYQAEISQGRLEALFLFQSMVSDLTGLPLANASLLDDATAAAEAVNMLYGLRSKEQVEAGANTLFVDELV
;
A
#
# COMPACT_ATOMS: atom_id res chain seq x y z
N MET A 1 17.12 -35.99 -6.33
CA MET A 1 15.74 -36.48 -6.57
C MET A 1 14.81 -35.30 -6.37
N ASN A 2 14.41 -34.65 -7.47
CA ASN A 2 13.48 -33.52 -7.45
C ASN A 2 12.06 -34.05 -7.21
N THR A 3 11.58 -34.00 -5.97
CA THR A 3 10.16 -34.18 -5.68
C THR A 3 9.45 -32.86 -5.98
N ASN A 4 9.06 -32.71 -7.24
CA ASN A 4 8.35 -31.55 -7.78
C ASN A 4 6.87 -31.54 -7.35
N THR A 5 6.63 -31.74 -6.06
CA THR A 5 5.32 -31.61 -5.42
C THR A 5 5.52 -30.66 -4.26
N GLN A 6 5.23 -29.37 -4.51
CA GLN A 6 5.01 -28.40 -3.44
C GLN A 6 4.05 -29.04 -2.43
N PRO A 7 4.38 -29.13 -1.14
CA PRO A 7 3.47 -29.72 -0.16
C PRO A 7 2.14 -28.96 -0.21
N LEU A 8 1.02 -29.66 -0.01
CA LEU A 8 -0.34 -29.09 -0.06
C LEU A 8 -0.52 -27.85 0.87
N ASN A 9 0.36 -27.71 1.86
CA ASN A 9 0.41 -26.61 2.84
C ASN A 9 1.38 -25.47 2.46
N ALA A 10 1.93 -25.45 1.25
CA ALA A 10 2.76 -24.37 0.76
C ALA A 10 1.90 -23.15 0.37
N PHE A 11 2.19 -21.98 0.95
CA PHE A 11 1.51 -20.72 0.62
C PHE A 11 1.53 -20.42 -0.88
N ALA A 12 2.63 -20.74 -1.57
CA ALA A 12 2.77 -20.55 -3.01
C ALA A 12 1.64 -21.22 -3.81
N ALA A 13 1.14 -22.38 -3.38
CA ALA A 13 0.04 -23.09 -4.04
C ALA A 13 -1.34 -22.44 -3.81
N ARG A 14 -1.47 -21.58 -2.78
CA ARG A 14 -2.67 -20.77 -2.53
C ARG A 14 -2.60 -19.38 -3.20
N HIS A 15 -1.38 -18.86 -3.32
CA HIS A 15 -1.11 -17.54 -3.88
C HIS A 15 -1.06 -17.54 -5.40
N ILE A 16 -0.40 -18.54 -6.01
CA ILE A 16 -0.27 -18.66 -7.46
C ILE A 16 -1.52 -19.34 -8.00
N GLY A 17 -2.33 -18.60 -8.77
CA GLY A 17 -3.59 -19.11 -9.33
C GLY A 17 -3.39 -20.28 -10.32
N PRO A 18 -2.59 -20.11 -11.39
CA PRO A 18 -2.43 -21.15 -12.42
C PRO A 18 -1.75 -22.42 -11.89
N ASN A 19 -2.47 -23.53 -11.94
CA ASN A 19 -1.93 -24.85 -11.61
C ASN A 19 -1.09 -25.43 -12.78
N PRO A 20 -0.38 -26.57 -12.61
CA PRO A 20 0.48 -27.13 -13.65
C PRO A 20 -0.23 -27.42 -14.99
N ASP A 21 -1.49 -27.86 -14.97
CA ASP A 21 -2.24 -28.16 -16.19
C ASP A 21 -2.65 -26.86 -16.91
N GLU A 22 -3.06 -25.84 -16.16
CA GLU A 22 -3.36 -24.50 -16.70
C GLU A 22 -2.10 -23.84 -17.28
N GLN A 23 -0.96 -23.97 -16.60
CA GLN A 23 0.33 -23.50 -17.11
C GLN A 23 0.69 -24.19 -18.43
N ALA A 24 0.46 -25.50 -18.56
CA ALA A 24 0.71 -26.22 -19.81
C ALA A 24 -0.18 -25.70 -20.96
N ILE A 25 -1.45 -25.42 -20.69
CA ILE A 25 -2.37 -24.81 -21.67
C ILE A 25 -1.86 -23.43 -22.11
N MET A 26 -1.49 -22.58 -21.15
CA MET A 26 -0.98 -21.22 -21.41
C MET A 26 0.33 -21.25 -22.22
N LEU A 27 1.28 -22.11 -21.85
CA LEU A 27 2.56 -22.28 -22.54
C LEU A 27 2.37 -22.74 -23.99
N ASN A 28 1.45 -23.69 -24.22
CA ASN A 28 1.12 -24.14 -25.56
C ASN A 28 0.49 -23.02 -26.41
N ALA A 29 -0.38 -22.19 -25.81
CA ALA A 29 -1.02 -21.07 -26.52
C ALA A 29 -0.02 -20.01 -27.01
N ILE A 30 1.06 -19.78 -26.26
CA ILE A 30 2.12 -18.83 -26.60
C ILE A 30 3.30 -19.47 -27.34
N GLY A 31 3.30 -20.79 -27.54
CA GLY A 31 4.36 -21.53 -28.23
C GLY A 31 5.66 -21.68 -27.43
N ALA A 32 5.64 -21.49 -26.10
CA ALA A 32 6.80 -21.66 -25.25
C ALA A 32 6.90 -23.11 -24.74
N PRO A 33 8.08 -23.77 -24.83
CA PRO A 33 8.21 -25.18 -24.46
C PRO A 33 8.26 -25.40 -22.93
N SER A 34 8.57 -24.37 -22.15
CA SER A 34 8.60 -24.39 -20.69
C SER A 34 8.58 -22.97 -20.12
N LEU A 35 8.31 -22.85 -18.82
CA LEU A 35 8.42 -21.58 -18.10
C LEU A 35 9.85 -21.02 -18.13
N SER A 36 10.87 -21.88 -18.00
CA SER A 36 12.28 -21.47 -18.09
C SER A 36 12.62 -20.90 -19.47
N ALA A 37 12.17 -21.57 -20.54
CA ALA A 37 12.39 -21.06 -21.89
C ALA A 37 11.67 -19.74 -22.15
N LEU A 38 10.47 -19.55 -21.58
CA LEU A 38 9.76 -18.28 -21.64
C LEU A 38 10.56 -17.15 -20.96
N ILE A 39 11.13 -17.43 -19.78
CA ILE A 39 11.96 -16.45 -19.04
C ILE A 39 13.20 -16.08 -19.86
N GLU A 40 13.92 -17.07 -20.39
CA GLU A 40 15.13 -16.87 -21.21
C GLU A 40 14.86 -16.06 -22.49
N GLN A 41 13.68 -16.20 -23.09
CA GLN A 41 13.26 -15.43 -24.26
C GLN A 41 12.80 -14.00 -23.92
N THR A 42 12.40 -13.74 -22.67
CA THR A 42 11.81 -12.47 -22.23
C THR A 42 12.83 -11.55 -21.57
N ILE A 43 13.68 -12.12 -20.71
CA ILE A 43 14.63 -11.36 -19.89
C ILE A 43 16.05 -11.60 -20.43
N PRO A 44 16.80 -10.55 -20.80
CA PRO A 44 18.19 -10.69 -21.23
C PRO A 44 19.07 -11.43 -20.22
N ALA A 45 19.85 -12.40 -20.69
CA ALA A 45 20.64 -13.29 -19.83
C ALA A 45 21.76 -12.56 -19.04
N ASP A 46 22.22 -11.40 -19.52
CA ASP A 46 23.27 -10.60 -18.89
C ASP A 46 22.81 -9.90 -17.61
N ILE A 47 21.50 -9.77 -17.39
CA ILE A 47 20.91 -9.23 -16.15
C ILE A 47 20.29 -10.32 -15.26
N HIS A 48 20.46 -11.61 -15.60
CA HIS A 48 19.98 -12.70 -14.75
C HIS A 48 20.78 -12.76 -13.45
N LEU A 49 20.12 -13.17 -12.37
CA LEU A 49 20.81 -13.50 -11.15
C LEU A 49 21.70 -14.73 -11.40
N PRO A 50 23.02 -14.66 -11.10
CA PRO A 50 23.94 -15.76 -11.37
C PRO A 50 23.72 -16.97 -10.46
N GLN A 51 23.02 -16.77 -9.34
CA GLN A 51 22.64 -17.80 -8.37
C GLN A 51 21.23 -17.48 -7.86
N PRO A 52 20.47 -18.48 -7.37
CA PRO A 52 19.21 -18.24 -6.67
C PRO A 52 19.37 -17.28 -5.48
N LEU A 53 18.27 -16.66 -5.07
CA LEU A 53 18.24 -15.84 -3.85
C LEU A 53 18.64 -16.70 -2.64
N ASP A 54 19.57 -16.19 -1.84
CA ASP A 54 19.93 -16.79 -0.55
C ASP A 54 18.86 -16.43 0.48
N MET A 55 17.97 -17.38 0.76
CA MET A 55 16.80 -17.18 1.62
C MET A 55 16.62 -18.38 2.55
N GLU A 56 16.14 -18.11 3.76
CA GLU A 56 15.70 -19.15 4.69
C GLU A 56 14.59 -20.03 4.08
N PRO A 57 14.44 -21.28 4.54
CA PRO A 57 13.37 -22.16 4.08
C PRO A 57 11.99 -21.51 4.27
N ALA A 58 11.12 -21.68 3.26
CA ALA A 58 9.77 -21.13 3.31
C ALA A 58 8.96 -21.70 4.48
N MET A 59 8.33 -20.82 5.26
CA MET A 59 7.36 -21.21 6.29
C MET A 59 6.01 -21.57 5.65
N THR A 60 5.29 -22.50 6.28
CA THR A 60 3.85 -22.66 6.01
C THR A 60 3.07 -21.46 6.55
N GLU A 61 1.83 -21.26 6.08
CA GLU A 61 0.96 -20.16 6.56
C GLU A 61 0.79 -20.18 8.09
N ASN A 62 0.64 -21.36 8.68
CA ASN A 62 0.48 -21.50 10.13
C ASN A 62 1.78 -21.16 10.88
N GLN A 63 2.92 -21.68 10.43
CA GLN A 63 4.22 -21.35 11.01
C GLN A 63 4.51 -19.85 10.94
N PHE A 64 4.15 -19.19 9.84
CA PHE A 64 4.30 -17.74 9.72
C PHE A 64 3.41 -16.98 10.70
N ALA A 65 2.15 -17.42 10.89
CA ALA A 65 1.23 -16.81 11.84
C ALA A 65 1.73 -16.92 13.30
N GLU A 66 2.25 -18.08 13.69
CA GLU A 66 2.90 -18.27 15.00
C GLU A 66 4.14 -17.39 15.14
N HIS A 67 5.01 -17.41 14.13
CA HIS A 67 6.26 -16.64 14.13
C HIS A 67 6.04 -15.13 14.26
N ILE A 68 5.10 -14.56 13.50
CA ILE A 68 4.83 -13.11 13.56
C ILE A 68 4.14 -12.73 14.88
N ALA A 69 3.35 -13.62 15.48
CA ALA A 69 2.76 -13.40 16.79
C ALA A 69 3.82 -13.38 17.89
N ASP A 70 4.80 -14.30 17.85
CA ASP A 70 5.92 -14.33 18.78
C ASP A 70 6.76 -13.04 18.70
N LEU A 71 7.09 -12.59 17.48
CA LEU A 71 7.78 -11.32 17.27
C LEU A 71 6.96 -10.12 17.78
N ALA A 72 5.65 -10.10 17.53
CA ALA A 72 4.78 -9.03 17.99
C ALA A 72 4.74 -8.95 19.53
N ASN A 73 4.86 -10.09 20.23
CA ASN A 73 4.88 -10.17 21.69
C ASN A 73 6.16 -9.58 22.33
N GLU A 74 7.21 -9.31 21.55
CA GLU A 74 8.39 -8.60 22.05
C GLU A 74 8.12 -7.09 22.26
N ASN A 75 7.10 -6.55 21.60
CA ASN A 75 6.72 -5.15 21.74
C ASN A 75 6.10 -4.86 23.12
N LYS A 76 6.42 -3.70 23.68
CA LYS A 76 5.85 -3.23 24.95
C LYS A 76 4.77 -2.19 24.68
N LEU A 77 3.53 -2.53 25.01
CA LEU A 77 2.39 -1.62 24.90
C LEU A 77 2.33 -0.72 26.14
N PHE A 78 2.52 0.60 25.93
CA PHE A 78 2.40 1.61 26.97
C PHE A 78 1.20 2.52 26.70
N THR A 79 0.57 3.01 27.77
CA THR A 79 -0.27 4.20 27.67
C THR A 79 0.62 5.40 27.36
N SER A 80 0.59 5.86 26.11
CA SER A 80 1.53 6.87 25.60
C SER A 80 0.88 8.25 25.55
N TYR A 81 1.43 9.21 26.29
CA TYR A 81 1.04 10.63 26.25
C TYR A 81 2.15 11.52 25.67
N ILE A 82 2.93 10.99 24.73
CA ILE A 82 4.02 11.71 24.07
C ILE A 82 3.47 12.84 23.17
N GLY A 83 2.30 12.63 22.56
CA GLY A 83 1.68 13.58 21.64
C GLY A 83 2.45 13.67 20.32
N ARG A 84 2.72 14.89 19.84
CA ARG A 84 3.47 15.17 18.60
C ARG A 84 2.82 14.58 17.34
N GLY A 85 1.52 14.81 17.19
CA GLY A 85 0.76 14.38 16.01
C GLY A 85 0.16 12.96 16.11
N TRP A 86 0.60 12.16 17.08
CA TRP A 86 0.09 10.80 17.30
C TRP A 86 -0.60 10.70 18.64
N TYR A 87 -1.90 10.44 18.60
CA TYR A 87 -2.77 10.36 19.78
C TYR A 87 -3.55 9.05 19.72
N ASP A 88 -3.58 8.33 20.84
CA ASP A 88 -4.34 7.08 20.94
C ASP A 88 -5.84 7.34 20.75
N THR A 89 -6.55 6.36 20.18
CA THR A 89 -7.97 6.46 19.86
C THR A 89 -8.66 5.12 19.96
N VAL A 90 -9.97 5.15 20.22
CA VAL A 90 -10.80 3.94 20.20
C VAL A 90 -11.35 3.76 18.80
N THR A 91 -10.75 2.86 18.01
CA THR A 91 -11.32 2.45 16.73
C THR A 91 -12.64 1.70 16.96
N PRO A 92 -13.79 2.18 16.46
CA PRO A 92 -15.06 1.48 16.65
C PRO A 92 -14.99 0.06 16.07
N ALA A 93 -15.34 -0.95 16.88
CA ALA A 93 -15.22 -2.35 16.49
C ALA A 93 -15.96 -2.70 15.18
N VAL A 94 -17.08 -2.02 14.91
CA VAL A 94 -17.84 -2.18 13.66
C VAL A 94 -17.04 -1.73 12.43
N ILE A 95 -16.21 -0.68 12.55
CA ILE A 95 -15.35 -0.19 11.47
C ILE A 95 -14.16 -1.13 11.30
N GLN A 96 -13.51 -1.52 12.39
CA GLN A 96 -12.40 -2.49 12.34
C GLN A 96 -12.82 -3.77 11.62
N ARG A 97 -13.92 -4.39 12.06
CA ARG A 97 -14.34 -5.70 11.55
C ARG A 97 -14.89 -5.65 10.12
N ASN A 98 -15.65 -4.61 9.76
CA ASN A 98 -16.42 -4.59 8.50
C ASN A 98 -15.80 -3.73 7.39
N VAL A 99 -14.80 -2.90 7.72
CA VAL A 99 -14.04 -2.09 6.75
C VAL A 99 -12.58 -2.53 6.74
N PHE A 100 -11.86 -2.38 7.85
CA PHE A 100 -10.41 -2.63 7.89
C PHE A 100 -10.04 -4.10 7.65
N GLU A 101 -10.76 -5.03 8.29
CA GLU A 101 -10.54 -6.47 8.17
C GLU A 101 -11.39 -7.14 7.06
N ASN A 102 -11.99 -6.33 6.17
CA ASN A 102 -12.87 -6.83 5.10
C ASN A 102 -12.21 -6.69 3.72
N PRO A 103 -11.87 -7.79 3.03
CA PRO A 103 -11.19 -7.73 1.73
C PRO A 103 -11.96 -6.97 0.66
N SER A 104 -13.30 -6.90 0.75
CA SER A 104 -14.10 -6.13 -0.20
C SER A 104 -13.80 -4.62 -0.16
N TRP A 105 -13.18 -4.12 0.92
CA TRP A 105 -12.78 -2.71 1.07
C TRP A 105 -11.31 -2.46 0.72
N TYR A 106 -10.40 -3.38 1.03
CA TYR A 106 -8.94 -3.16 0.87
C TYR A 106 -8.30 -3.83 -0.35
N THR A 107 -9.01 -4.69 -1.09
CA THR A 107 -8.45 -5.34 -2.29
C THR A 107 -8.63 -4.53 -3.57
N SER A 108 -9.64 -3.66 -3.63
CA SER A 108 -9.83 -2.76 -4.78
C SER A 108 -8.80 -1.64 -4.77
N TYR A 109 -8.31 -1.26 -5.96
CA TYR A 109 -7.39 -0.13 -6.12
C TYR A 109 -8.11 1.19 -6.43
N THR A 110 -7.36 2.19 -6.91
CA THR A 110 -7.85 3.51 -7.29
C THR A 110 -9.15 3.44 -8.10
N PRO A 111 -10.16 4.27 -7.76
CA PRO A 111 -11.46 4.30 -8.44
C PRO A 111 -11.41 4.93 -9.84
N TYR A 112 -10.62 4.37 -10.76
CA TYR A 112 -10.58 4.79 -12.16
C TYR A 112 -11.91 4.51 -12.89
N GLN A 113 -12.60 3.43 -12.53
CA GLN A 113 -13.91 3.07 -13.08
C GLN A 113 -15.01 3.46 -12.08
N ALA A 114 -15.56 4.68 -12.21
CA ALA A 114 -16.45 5.27 -11.22
C ALA A 114 -17.75 4.46 -11.02
N GLU A 115 -18.30 3.88 -12.08
CA GLU A 115 -19.60 3.18 -12.10
C GLU A 115 -19.62 1.96 -11.16
N ILE A 116 -18.49 1.28 -11.03
CA ILE A 116 -18.32 0.10 -10.16
C ILE A 116 -17.59 0.45 -8.85
N SER A 117 -17.46 1.74 -8.54
CA SER A 117 -16.64 2.25 -7.43
C SER A 117 -17.37 3.25 -6.53
N GLN A 118 -18.68 3.41 -6.72
CA GLN A 118 -19.47 4.44 -6.02
C GLN A 118 -19.38 4.36 -4.50
N GLY A 119 -19.37 3.17 -3.90
CA GLY A 119 -19.30 3.03 -2.44
C GLY A 119 -18.04 3.66 -1.81
N ARG A 120 -16.86 3.46 -2.41
CA ARG A 120 -15.62 4.08 -1.91
C ARG A 120 -15.50 5.55 -2.29
N LEU A 121 -16.02 5.94 -3.46
CA LEU A 121 -16.07 7.35 -3.86
C LEU A 121 -16.95 8.17 -2.91
N GLU A 122 -18.08 7.61 -2.47
CA GLU A 122 -18.94 8.22 -1.47
C GLU A 122 -18.22 8.36 -0.12
N ALA A 123 -17.52 7.32 0.34
CA ALA A 123 -16.73 7.39 1.57
C ALA A 123 -15.62 8.47 1.50
N LEU A 124 -14.94 8.61 0.37
CA LEU A 124 -13.95 9.66 0.14
C LEU A 124 -14.59 11.06 0.08
N PHE A 125 -15.77 11.17 -0.52
CA PHE A 125 -16.53 12.41 -0.51
C PHE A 125 -16.93 12.82 0.92
N LEU A 126 -17.39 11.87 1.74
CA LEU A 126 -17.67 12.12 3.15
C LEU A 126 -16.42 12.55 3.93
N PHE A 127 -15.26 11.97 3.64
CA PHE A 127 -13.98 12.42 4.21
C PHE A 127 -13.69 13.89 3.81
N GLN A 128 -13.87 14.24 2.54
CA GLN A 128 -13.68 15.61 2.07
C GLN A 128 -14.65 16.59 2.76
N SER A 129 -15.93 16.24 2.84
CA SER A 129 -16.93 17.05 3.54
C SER A 129 -16.58 17.23 5.02
N MET A 130 -16.21 16.16 5.72
CA MET A 130 -15.80 16.21 7.11
C MET A 130 -14.60 17.15 7.32
N VAL A 131 -13.57 17.07 6.48
CA VAL A 131 -12.39 17.95 6.58
C VAL A 131 -12.76 19.40 6.29
N SER A 132 -13.56 19.66 5.25
CA SER A 132 -14.05 21.01 4.93
C SER A 132 -14.89 21.60 6.08
N ASP A 133 -15.81 20.83 6.65
CA ASP A 133 -16.68 21.28 7.75
C ASP A 133 -15.87 21.60 9.02
N LEU A 134 -14.88 20.77 9.36
CA LEU A 134 -14.04 20.97 10.55
C LEU A 134 -13.04 22.12 10.40
N THR A 135 -12.49 22.34 9.19
CA THR A 135 -11.49 23.38 8.94
C THR A 135 -12.10 24.71 8.52
N GLY A 136 -13.37 24.71 8.07
CA GLY A 136 -14.03 25.86 7.47
C GLY A 136 -13.50 26.23 6.08
N LEU A 137 -12.66 25.40 5.47
CA LEU A 137 -12.17 25.60 4.11
C LEU A 137 -13.16 25.04 3.09
N PRO A 138 -13.28 25.67 1.90
CA PRO A 138 -14.32 25.30 0.94
C PRO A 138 -14.07 23.97 0.21
N LEU A 139 -12.84 23.45 0.25
CA LEU A 139 -12.43 22.27 -0.49
C LEU A 139 -11.33 21.50 0.25
N ALA A 140 -11.46 20.18 0.26
CA ALA A 140 -10.45 19.24 0.71
C ALA A 140 -10.18 18.18 -0.38
N ASN A 141 -8.98 17.62 -0.39
CA ASN A 141 -8.65 16.49 -1.25
C ASN A 141 -9.02 15.15 -0.57
N ALA A 142 -8.80 14.04 -1.26
CA ALA A 142 -9.10 12.69 -0.77
C ALA A 142 -7.90 12.05 -0.04
N SER A 143 -7.25 12.79 0.87
CA SER A 143 -6.04 12.46 1.66
C SER A 143 -4.67 12.81 1.05
N LEU A 144 -3.66 12.87 1.93
CA LEU A 144 -2.22 12.88 1.65
C LEU A 144 -1.54 11.83 2.56
N LEU A 145 -0.21 11.69 2.48
CA LEU A 145 0.52 10.63 3.17
C LEU A 145 0.58 10.83 4.69
N ASP A 146 0.98 12.01 5.15
CA ASP A 146 1.10 12.37 6.56
C ASP A 146 1.02 13.91 6.75
N ASP A 147 1.10 14.38 7.98
CA ASP A 147 1.02 15.79 8.36
C ASP A 147 2.21 16.62 7.84
N ALA A 148 3.44 16.11 7.97
CA ALA A 148 4.66 16.78 7.54
C ALA A 148 4.71 16.97 6.01
N THR A 149 4.36 15.94 5.25
CA THR A 149 4.30 16.00 3.79
C THR A 149 3.12 16.85 3.31
N ALA A 150 1.98 16.83 4.01
CA ALA A 150 0.87 17.75 3.73
C ALA A 150 1.27 19.23 3.93
N ALA A 151 2.02 19.52 5.00
CA ALA A 151 2.57 20.85 5.21
C ALA A 151 3.53 21.26 4.08
N ALA A 152 4.43 20.36 3.66
CA ALA A 152 5.34 20.62 2.54
C ALA A 152 4.59 20.88 1.22
N GLU A 153 3.52 20.14 0.93
CA GLU A 153 2.67 20.40 -0.25
C GLU A 153 1.97 21.77 -0.17
N ALA A 154 1.54 22.20 1.02
CA ALA A 154 1.01 23.54 1.21
C ALA A 154 2.08 24.62 0.91
N VAL A 155 3.34 24.41 1.34
CA VAL A 155 4.45 25.32 1.00
C VAL A 155 4.69 25.37 -0.51
N ASN A 156 4.70 24.23 -1.18
CA ASN A 156 4.86 24.15 -2.62
C ASN A 156 3.72 24.86 -3.36
N MET A 157 2.48 24.66 -2.91
CA MET A 157 1.31 25.35 -3.46
C MET A 157 1.45 26.87 -3.32
N LEU A 158 1.80 27.36 -2.12
CA LEU A 158 2.02 28.80 -1.88
C LEU A 158 3.15 29.36 -2.73
N TYR A 159 4.25 28.62 -2.88
CA TYR A 159 5.38 29.02 -3.71
C TYR A 159 5.00 29.11 -5.20
N GLY A 160 4.16 28.19 -5.68
CA GLY A 160 3.65 28.17 -7.06
C GLY A 160 2.60 29.24 -7.35
N LEU A 161 1.86 29.70 -6.34
CA LEU A 161 0.79 30.72 -6.47
C LEU A 161 1.29 32.17 -6.44
N ARG A 162 2.59 32.41 -6.30
CA ARG A 162 3.17 33.76 -6.26
C ARG A 162 2.89 34.54 -7.55
N SER A 163 2.50 35.81 -7.41
CA SER A 163 2.33 36.72 -8.55
C SER A 163 3.67 37.04 -9.21
N LYS A 164 3.63 37.60 -10.43
CA LYS A 164 4.83 38.01 -11.14
C LYS A 164 5.67 39.01 -10.32
N GLU A 165 5.02 39.98 -9.69
CA GLU A 165 5.65 40.98 -8.83
C GLU A 165 6.32 40.33 -7.60
N GLN A 166 5.67 39.32 -7.01
CA GLN A 166 6.23 38.57 -5.88
C GLN A 166 7.45 37.73 -6.28
N VAL A 167 7.44 37.15 -7.49
CA VAL A 167 8.59 36.43 -8.04
C VAL A 167 9.76 37.39 -8.32
N GLU A 168 9.50 38.53 -8.95
CA GLU A 168 10.52 39.56 -9.22
C GLU A 168 11.10 40.16 -7.94
N ALA A 169 10.29 40.33 -6.90
CA ALA A 169 10.71 40.76 -5.57
C ALA A 169 11.41 39.67 -4.75
N GLY A 170 11.53 38.44 -5.26
CA GLY A 170 12.18 37.33 -4.56
C GLY A 170 11.42 36.86 -3.31
N ALA A 171 10.10 37.05 -3.24
CA ALA A 171 9.30 36.67 -2.08
C ALA A 171 9.28 35.13 -1.93
N ASN A 172 10.10 34.58 -1.04
CA ASN A 172 10.27 33.15 -0.81
C ASN A 172 10.38 32.76 0.68
N THR A 173 10.04 33.68 1.58
CA THR A 173 10.07 33.46 3.03
C THR A 173 8.72 32.95 3.49
N LEU A 174 8.72 31.85 4.24
CA LEU A 174 7.54 31.28 4.89
C LEU A 174 7.65 31.47 6.40
N PHE A 175 6.56 31.86 7.04
CA PHE A 175 6.45 31.93 8.49
C PHE A 175 5.70 30.70 8.99
N VAL A 176 6.32 29.98 9.92
CA VAL A 176 5.72 28.82 10.60
C VAL A 176 5.58 29.20 12.07
N ASP A 177 4.42 28.94 12.63
CA ASP A 177 4.17 29.18 14.05
C ASP A 177 5.00 28.19 14.90
N GLU A 178 5.56 28.68 16.01
CA GLU A 178 6.28 27.85 16.97
C GLU A 178 5.33 27.11 17.93
N LEU A 179 4.05 27.49 17.95
CA LEU A 179 3.01 26.86 18.76
C LEU A 179 2.40 25.64 18.04
N VAL A 180 3.18 24.57 17.94
CA VAL A 180 2.68 23.22 17.59
C VAL A 180 2.99 22.24 18.73
#